data_AF-A0A2G6JTU7-F1
#
_entry.id   AF-A0A2G6JTU7-F1
#
_cell.length_a   1.000
_cell.length_b   1.000
_cell.length_c   1.000
_cell.angle_alpha   90.00
_cell.angle_beta   90.00
_cell.angle_gamma   90.00
#
_symmetry.space_group_name_H-M   'P 1'
#
loop_
_entity.id
_entity.type
_entity.pdbx_description
1 polymer ?
#
loop_
_entity_poly.entity_id
_entity_poly.type
_entity_poly.pdbx_seq_one_letter_code
_entity_poly.pdbx_strand_id
1 'polypeptide(L)' 'MGQVRGATVELATDLVARTSTAHAYTAAKRMYGQVEGDLLWVLEVAMDGQPMGAYSSARLTRAPA' A
#
# COMPACT_ATOMS: atom_id res chain seq x y z
N MET A 1 4.31 -2.16 -10.68
CA MET A 1 4.30 -0.88 -11.44
C MET A 1 4.01 0.30 -10.51
N GLY A 2 4.26 1.55 -10.92
CA GLY A 2 3.99 2.71 -10.07
C GLY A 2 4.02 4.05 -10.82
N GLN A 3 3.46 5.10 -10.18
CA GLN A 3 3.40 6.46 -10.72
C GLN A 3 3.65 7.48 -9.61
N VAL A 4 4.23 8.63 -9.97
CA VAL A 4 4.38 9.78 -9.08
C VAL A 4 3.56 10.94 -9.64
N ARG A 5 2.74 11.56 -8.80
CA ARG A 5 1.86 12.69 -9.15
C ARG A 5 1.99 13.76 -8.07
N GLY A 6 2.85 14.74 -8.30
CA GLY A 6 3.13 15.79 -7.32
C GLY A 6 3.65 15.20 -6.00
N ALA A 7 2.93 15.46 -4.91
CA ALA A 7 3.26 14.97 -3.56
C ALA A 7 2.76 13.54 -3.26
N THR A 8 2.22 12.84 -4.26
CA THR A 8 1.64 11.50 -4.12
C THR A 8 2.40 10.47 -4.93
N VAL A 9 2.59 9.28 -4.35
CA VAL A 9 3.16 8.10 -5.01
C VAL A 9 2.14 6.96 -4.94
N GLU A 10 1.86 6.36 -6.10
CA GLU A 10 1.01 5.18 -6.21
C GLU A 10 1.83 3.99 -6.69
N LEU A 11 1.72 2.86 -6.00
CA LEU A 11 2.39 1.61 -6.33
C LEU A 11 1.36 0.48 -6.41
N ALA A 12 1.54 -0.41 -7.38
CA ALA A 12 0.76 -1.63 -7.50
C ALA A 12 1.71 -2.83 -7.65
N THR A 13 1.35 -3.93 -6.97
CA THR A 13 2.09 -5.19 -7.05
C THR A 13 2.03 -5.74 -8.47
N ASP A 14 3.19 -6.14 -8.99
CA ASP A 14 3.32 -6.75 -10.32
C ASP A 14 3.47 -8.28 -10.26
N LEU A 15 4.08 -8.78 -9.18
CA LEU A 15 4.23 -10.21 -8.91
C LEU A 15 4.07 -10.50 -7.41
N VAL A 16 3.39 -11.60 -7.10
CA VAL A 16 3.33 -12.18 -5.75
C VAL A 16 3.87 -13.61 -5.82
N ALA A 17 4.89 -13.90 -5.01
CA ALA A 17 5.29 -15.25 -4.67
C ALA A 17 4.96 -15.49 -3.20
N ARG A 18 4.32 -16.63 -2.88
CA ARG A 18 3.90 -16.99 -1.52
C ARG A 18 4.22 -18.45 -1.21
N THR A 19 4.41 -18.76 0.07
CA THR A 19 4.56 -20.15 0.53
C THR A 19 3.22 -20.89 0.46
N SER A 20 3.25 -22.22 0.54
CA SER A 20 2.06 -23.06 0.49
C SER A 20 1.08 -22.82 1.64
N THR A 21 1.56 -22.36 2.79
CA THR A 21 0.78 -22.13 4.01
C THR A 21 0.37 -20.68 4.25
N ALA A 22 0.86 -19.74 3.44
CA ALA A 22 0.48 -18.33 3.56
C ALA A 22 -0.97 -18.10 3.10
N HIS A 23 -1.60 -17.05 3.64
CA HIS A 23 -2.86 -16.52 3.11
C HIS A 23 -2.78 -16.32 1.59
N ALA A 24 -3.92 -16.46 0.92
CA ALA A 24 -4.02 -16.33 -0.53
C ALA A 24 -4.00 -14.85 -0.95
N TYR A 25 -2.91 -14.16 -0.64
CA TYR A 25 -2.63 -12.78 -1.04
C TYR A 25 -2.31 -12.72 -2.53
N THR A 26 -3.08 -11.98 -3.31
CA THR A 26 -2.98 -11.99 -4.78
C THR A 26 -2.54 -10.67 -5.37
N ALA A 27 -2.87 -9.54 -4.73
CA ALA A 27 -2.50 -8.21 -5.20
C ALA A 27 -2.49 -7.18 -4.07
N ALA A 28 -1.77 -6.08 -4.30
CA ALA A 28 -1.77 -4.91 -3.42
C ALA A 28 -1.75 -3.62 -4.21
N LYS A 29 -2.32 -2.57 -3.62
CA LYS A 29 -2.04 -1.17 -3.99
C LYS A 29 -1.59 -0.40 -2.76
N ARG A 30 -0.61 0.48 -2.93
CA ARG A 30 -0.13 1.40 -1.90
C ARG A 30 -0.16 2.81 -2.43
N MET A 31 -0.79 3.70 -1.69
CA MET A 31 -0.73 5.14 -1.94
C MET A 31 -0.01 5.80 -0.79
N TYR A 32 0.95 6.66 -1.11
CA TYR A 32 1.68 7.50 -0.17
C TYR A 32 1.44 8.95 -0.55
N GLY A 33 1.09 9.79 0.42
CA GLY A 33 0.89 11.22 0.22
C GLY A 33 1.62 12.04 1.27
N GLN A 34 2.35 13.06 0.84
CA GLN A 34 2.78 14.13 1.74
C GLN A 34 1.57 15.07 1.94
N VAL A 35 1.03 15.12 3.16
CA VAL A 35 -0.07 16.01 3.52
C VAL A 35 0.30 16.73 4.82
N GLU A 36 0.24 18.06 4.83
CA GLU A 36 0.49 18.89 6.03
C GLU A 36 1.82 18.57 6.76
N GLY A 37 2.89 18.29 6.04
CA GLY A 37 4.18 17.89 6.66
C GLY A 37 4.29 16.42 7.12
N ASP A 38 3.18 15.68 7.20
CA ASP A 38 3.15 14.25 7.54
C ASP A 38 3.09 13.31 6.32
N LEU A 39 3.51 12.06 6.51
CA LEU A 39 3.33 11.00 5.53
C LEU A 39 2.03 10.25 5.83
N LEU A 40 1.05 10.39 4.95
CA LEU A 40 -0.15 9.55 4.95
C LEU A 40 0.05 8.37 4.00
N TRP A 41 -0.43 7.20 4.40
CA TRP A 41 -0.44 6.05 3.50
C TRP A 41 -1.67 5.17 3.69
N VAL A 42 -2.06 4.51 2.60
CA VAL A 42 -3.10 3.49 2.54
C VAL A 42 -2.56 2.27 1.81
N LEU A 43 -2.89 1.09 2.35
CA LEU A 43 -2.70 -0.21 1.74
C LEU A 43 -4.07 -0.83 1.47
N GLU A 44 -4.28 -1.17 0.21
CA GLU A 44 -5.39 -2.02 -0.23
C GLU A 44 -4.85 -3.39 -0.64
N VAL A 45 -5.59 -4.44 -0.33
CA VAL A 45 -5.19 -5.82 -0.63
C VAL A 45 -6.35 -6.60 -1.24
N ALA A 46 -6.02 -7.52 -2.15
CA ALA A 46 -6.90 -8.61 -2.54
C ALA A 46 -6.31 -9.89 -1.93
N MET A 47 -7.11 -10.59 -1.11
CA MET A 47 -6.66 -11.74 -0.34
C MET A 47 -7.82 -12.68 -0.04
N ASP A 48 -7.55 -13.98 0.00
CA ASP A 48 -8.51 -15.02 0.40
C ASP A 48 -9.84 -14.96 -0.38
N GLY A 49 -9.74 -14.69 -1.69
CA GLY A 49 -10.88 -14.60 -2.61
C GLY A 49 -11.67 -13.29 -2.55
N GLN A 50 -11.34 -12.39 -1.63
CA GLN A 50 -11.97 -11.07 -1.53
C GLN A 50 -11.41 -10.12 -2.59
N PRO A 51 -12.25 -9.22 -3.16
CA PRO A 51 -11.79 -8.18 -4.06
C PRO A 51 -10.85 -7.21 -3.36
N MET A 52 -10.12 -6.41 -4.14
CA MET A 52 -9.26 -5.34 -3.63
C MET A 52 -10.06 -4.40 -2.72
N GLY A 53 -9.61 -4.22 -1.48
CA GLY A 53 -10.23 -3.29 -0.53
C GLY A 53 -9.25 -2.79 0.51
N ALA A 54 -9.69 -1.80 1.29
CA ALA A 54 -8.88 -1.20 2.34
C ALA A 54 -8.45 -2.24 3.38
N TYR A 55 -7.15 -2.27 3.69
CA TYR A 55 -6.56 -3.18 4.66
C TYR A 55 -5.96 -2.43 5.84
N SER A 56 -5.15 -1.41 5.55
CA SER A 56 -4.55 -0.59 6.59
C SER A 56 -4.19 0.80 6.09
N SER A 57 -4.09 1.75 7.01
CA SER A 57 -3.68 3.12 6.73
C SER A 57 -3.02 3.74 7.95
N ALA A 58 -2.15 4.73 7.75
CA ALA A 58 -1.65 5.53 8.86
C ALA A 58 -1.27 6.94 8.43
N ARG A 59 -1.10 7.80 9.44
CA ARG A 59 -0.46 9.12 9.36
C ARG A 59 0.80 9.07 10.21
N LEU A 60 1.94 9.41 9.60
CA LEU A 60 3.25 9.33 10.24
C LEU A 60 3.88 10.71 10.26
N THR A 61 4.20 11.18 11.45
CA THR A 61 5.01 12.39 11.62
C THR A 61 6.48 12.05 11.51
N ARG A 62 7.25 12.94 10.88
CA ARG A 62 8.69 12.78 10.73
C ARG A 62 9.36 12.73 12.10
N ALA A 63 10.01 11.62 12.41
CA ALA A 63 10.87 11.53 13.57
C ALA A 63 12.09 12.45 13.40
N PRO A 64 12.66 12.99 14.49
CA PRO A 64 13.95 13.67 14.46
C PRO A 64 15.02 12.79 13.80
N ALA A 65 15.98 13.45 13.13
CA ALA A 65 17.14 12.78 12.55
C ALA A 65 18.08 12.24 13.63
#